data_AF-A0A177MT27-F1
#
_entry.id   AF-A0A177MT27-F1
#
_cell.length_a   1.000
_cell.length_b   1.000
_cell.length_c   1.000
_cell.angle_alpha   90.00
_cell.angle_beta   90.00
_cell.angle_gamma   90.00
#
_symmetry.space_group_name_H-M   'P 1'
#
loop_
_entity.id
_entity.type
_entity.pdbx_description
1 polymer ?
#
loop_
_entity_poly.entity_id
_entity_poly.type
_entity_poly.pdbx_seq_one_letter_code
_entity_poly.pdbx_strand_id
1 'polypeptide(L)'
;MAREFSSLKQMDTPVKVLFTGYLTTVAVGYLMALIQILFTHGMADGKFGLSIDDIVYSYYGNRSGTMLETQLNGAMKENASEQERFTIIQWVRDGADQDDFVDRGVDKIIENRCVMCHNKDASIPNLSDFKVLKEYTKEDEGATFSSLTRVSHIHLFGISFIFMFVGLIFSFSETSTIKYKCIAIGMPYVFLLVDILSWWLTKLDPIFAWLVIVAGGGMAVSFAFMWTVSVAEMWLFERVFLGADGQPRPQWSTIVEAKFKQIGGEAAAKKFVELLKQAGVYAWSKFQSQGLPFLKDLYVKIVKKDK
;
A
#
# COMPACT_ATOMS: atom_id res chain seq x y z
N MET A 1 6.83 -41.16 5.28
CA MET A 1 6.01 -41.15 4.06
C MET A 1 5.40 -39.76 3.92
N ALA A 2 5.83 -38.99 2.92
CA ALA A 2 5.07 -37.79 2.55
C ALA A 2 3.69 -38.25 2.08
N ARG A 3 2.61 -37.67 2.62
CA ARG A 3 1.26 -37.93 2.13
C ARG A 3 1.25 -37.60 0.62
N GLU A 4 0.84 -38.55 -0.22
CA GLU A 4 0.51 -38.24 -1.60
C GLU A 4 -0.77 -37.40 -1.59
N PHE A 5 -0.60 -36.08 -1.64
CA PHE A 5 -1.70 -35.17 -1.86
C PHE A 5 -2.01 -35.14 -3.35
N SER A 6 -3.28 -35.26 -3.71
CA SER A 6 -3.73 -35.07 -5.10
C SER A 6 -3.30 -33.69 -5.60
N SER A 7 -2.63 -33.67 -6.75
CA SER A 7 -2.26 -32.42 -7.42
C SER A 7 -3.50 -31.63 -7.85
N LEU A 8 -3.36 -30.32 -8.07
CA LEU A 8 -4.48 -29.45 -8.50
C LEU A 8 -5.22 -29.98 -9.74
N LYS A 9 -4.51 -30.59 -10.69
CA LYS A 9 -5.10 -31.17 -11.90
C LYS A 9 -5.97 -32.42 -11.60
N GLN A 10 -5.63 -33.18 -10.56
CA GLN A 10 -6.28 -34.44 -10.16
C GLN A 10 -7.46 -34.23 -9.20
N MET A 11 -7.69 -33.01 -8.71
CA MET A 11 -8.79 -32.71 -7.82
C MET A 11 -10.16 -32.84 -8.52
N ASP A 12 -11.17 -33.22 -7.75
CA ASP A 12 -12.55 -33.29 -8.25
C ASP A 12 -13.08 -31.90 -8.62
N THR A 13 -14.01 -31.88 -9.59
CA THR A 13 -14.61 -30.64 -10.11
C THR A 13 -15.16 -29.71 -9.02
N PRO A 14 -15.86 -30.18 -7.96
CA PRO A 14 -16.34 -29.29 -6.90
C PRO A 14 -15.22 -28.54 -6.18
N VAL A 15 -14.07 -29.18 -5.94
CA VAL A 15 -12.90 -28.55 -5.31
C VAL A 15 -12.26 -27.55 -6.25
N LYS A 16 -12.12 -27.89 -7.55
CA LYS A 16 -11.62 -26.96 -8.57
C LYS A 16 -12.49 -25.71 -8.69
N VAL A 17 -13.83 -25.88 -8.65
CA VAL A 17 -14.78 -24.76 -8.65
C VAL A 17 -14.61 -23.90 -7.40
N LEU A 18 -14.49 -24.51 -6.20
CA LEU A 18 -14.26 -23.79 -4.95
C LEU A 18 -12.97 -22.96 -5.00
N PHE A 19 -11.85 -23.57 -5.38
CA PHE A 19 -10.55 -22.90 -5.45
C PHE A 19 -10.53 -21.79 -6.51
N THR A 20 -11.09 -22.06 -7.69
CA THR A 20 -11.16 -21.06 -8.77
C THR A 20 -12.08 -19.90 -8.39
N GLY A 21 -13.21 -20.17 -7.73
CA GLY A 21 -14.12 -19.13 -7.24
C GLY A 21 -13.45 -18.21 -6.21
N TYR A 22 -12.71 -18.81 -5.27
CA TYR A 22 -11.91 -18.05 -4.30
C TYR A 22 -10.83 -17.19 -4.99
N LEU A 23 -10.00 -17.81 -5.84
CA LEU A 23 -8.91 -17.13 -6.55
C LEU A 23 -9.42 -15.99 -7.45
N THR A 24 -10.55 -16.18 -8.12
CA THR A 24 -11.17 -15.15 -8.97
C THR A 24 -11.70 -13.99 -8.12
N THR A 25 -12.39 -14.28 -7.00
CA THR A 25 -12.90 -13.26 -6.09
C THR A 25 -11.77 -12.41 -5.51
N VAL A 26 -10.68 -13.05 -5.07
CA VAL A 26 -9.48 -12.34 -4.58
C VAL A 26 -8.84 -11.50 -5.67
N ALA A 27 -8.74 -12.00 -6.90
CA ALA A 27 -8.16 -11.23 -8.02
C ALA A 27 -9.00 -9.98 -8.34
N VAL A 28 -10.33 -10.09 -8.34
CA VAL A 28 -11.22 -8.91 -8.49
C VAL A 28 -11.05 -7.96 -7.30
N GLY A 29 -10.99 -8.47 -6.08
CA GLY A 29 -10.72 -7.66 -4.88
C GLY A 29 -9.39 -6.92 -4.95
N TYR A 30 -8.35 -7.55 -5.51
CA TYR A 30 -7.05 -6.91 -5.74
C TYR A 30 -7.15 -5.75 -6.74
N LEU A 31 -7.89 -5.90 -7.84
CA LEU A 31 -8.14 -4.82 -8.80
C LEU A 31 -8.91 -3.66 -8.15
N MET A 32 -9.92 -3.96 -7.33
CA MET A 32 -10.66 -2.94 -6.59
C MET A 32 -9.76 -2.21 -5.57
N ALA A 33 -8.82 -2.92 -4.94
CA ALA A 33 -7.84 -2.29 -4.07
C ALA A 33 -6.91 -1.33 -4.83
N LEU A 34 -6.46 -1.68 -6.04
CA LEU A 34 -5.67 -0.76 -6.88
C LEU A 34 -6.47 0.50 -7.26
N ILE A 35 -7.75 0.33 -7.61
CA ILE A 35 -8.64 1.44 -7.90
C ILE A 35 -8.81 2.31 -6.65
N GLN A 36 -9.00 1.71 -5.48
CA GLN A 36 -9.10 2.42 -4.21
C GLN A 36 -7.83 3.23 -3.93
N ILE A 37 -6.65 2.66 -4.15
CA ILE A 37 -5.37 3.36 -3.97
C ILE A 37 -5.28 4.56 -4.91
N LEU A 38 -5.66 4.39 -6.18
CA LEU A 38 -5.68 5.48 -7.15
C LEU A 38 -6.62 6.62 -6.72
N PHE A 39 -7.81 6.32 -6.22
CA PHE A 39 -8.74 7.35 -5.76
C PHE A 39 -8.39 7.96 -4.40
N THR A 40 -7.67 7.23 -3.53
CA THR A 40 -7.32 7.69 -2.18
C THR A 40 -6.03 8.50 -2.19
N HIS A 41 -5.05 8.09 -2.98
CA HIS A 41 -3.70 8.66 -2.97
C HIS A 41 -3.34 9.35 -4.29
N GLY A 42 -3.95 8.97 -5.40
CA GLY A 42 -3.50 9.33 -6.73
C GLY A 42 -3.84 10.74 -7.22
N MET A 43 -4.13 11.64 -6.29
CA MET A 43 -4.35 13.07 -6.51
C MET A 43 -3.67 13.89 -5.40
N ALA A 44 -2.82 13.27 -4.56
CA ALA A 44 -2.21 13.94 -3.42
C ALA A 44 -1.15 14.96 -3.86
N ASP A 45 -0.49 14.73 -5.00
CA ASP A 45 0.42 15.69 -5.64
C ASP A 45 -0.28 16.68 -6.61
N GLY A 46 -1.61 16.57 -6.75
CA GLY A 46 -2.42 17.40 -7.65
C GLY A 46 -2.47 16.96 -9.11
N LYS A 47 -1.89 15.80 -9.46
CA LYS A 47 -1.97 15.16 -10.77
C LYS A 47 -2.64 13.81 -10.63
N PHE A 48 -3.46 13.45 -11.61
CA PHE A 48 -4.06 12.12 -11.65
C PHE A 48 -3.00 11.07 -11.98
N GLY A 49 -2.75 10.13 -11.07
CA GLY A 49 -1.76 9.07 -11.26
C GLY A 49 -1.38 8.39 -9.95
N LEU A 50 -0.34 7.56 -9.94
CA LEU A 50 0.30 7.11 -8.71
C LEU A 50 1.78 7.42 -8.82
N SER A 51 2.15 8.60 -8.33
CA SER A 51 3.53 9.07 -8.27
C SER A 51 4.15 8.72 -6.92
N ILE A 52 5.46 8.92 -6.80
CA ILE A 52 6.16 8.78 -5.52
C ILE A 52 5.78 9.95 -4.61
N ASP A 53 5.58 11.13 -5.20
CA ASP A 53 5.20 12.33 -4.48
C ASP A 53 3.82 12.14 -3.83
N ASP A 54 2.89 11.42 -4.47
CA ASP A 54 1.60 11.06 -3.87
C ASP A 54 1.75 10.27 -2.57
N ILE A 55 2.69 9.31 -2.54
CA ILE A 55 2.99 8.49 -1.35
C ILE A 55 3.65 9.37 -0.28
N VAL A 56 4.59 10.24 -0.68
CA VAL A 56 5.25 11.18 0.23
C VAL A 56 4.22 12.10 0.87
N TYR A 57 3.38 12.79 0.09
CA TYR A 57 2.33 13.67 0.62
C TYR A 57 1.34 12.90 1.51
N SER A 58 0.99 11.67 1.15
CA SER A 58 0.05 10.88 1.94
C SER A 58 0.58 10.45 3.31
N TYR A 59 1.86 10.07 3.42
CA TYR A 59 2.42 9.51 4.66
C TYR A 59 3.34 10.47 5.43
N TYR A 60 4.19 11.22 4.73
CA TYR A 60 5.11 12.19 5.31
C TYR A 60 4.45 13.56 5.52
N GLY A 61 3.57 13.95 4.60
CA GLY A 61 2.92 15.26 4.54
C GLY A 61 3.79 16.34 3.88
N ASN A 62 3.20 17.51 3.64
CA ASN A 62 3.92 18.69 3.18
C ASN A 62 4.44 19.54 4.37
N ARG A 63 5.70 19.30 4.78
CA ARG A 63 6.37 20.02 5.88
C ARG A 63 6.61 21.50 5.63
N SER A 64 6.44 21.97 4.40
CA SER A 64 6.60 23.38 4.01
C SER A 64 5.26 24.08 3.76
N GLY A 65 4.15 23.38 3.92
CA GLY A 65 2.80 23.89 3.73
C GLY A 65 1.85 23.38 4.80
N THR A 66 0.57 23.60 4.58
CA THR A 66 -0.49 23.24 5.53
C THR A 66 -1.40 22.18 4.95
N MET A 67 -2.14 21.47 5.81
CA MET A 67 -3.05 20.43 5.34
C MET A 67 -4.13 21.00 4.40
N LEU A 68 -4.63 22.20 4.69
CA LEU A 68 -5.58 22.90 3.82
C LEU A 68 -4.95 23.26 2.46
N GLU A 69 -3.70 23.73 2.45
CA GLU A 69 -2.97 24.03 1.22
C GLU A 69 -2.72 22.77 0.37
N THR A 70 -2.32 21.66 0.99
CA THR A 70 -2.14 20.36 0.30
C THR A 70 -3.46 19.92 -0.34
N GLN A 71 -4.58 20.00 0.37
CA GLN A 71 -5.89 19.61 -0.17
C GLN A 71 -6.33 20.50 -1.34
N LEU A 72 -6.15 21.82 -1.24
CA LEU A 72 -6.51 22.76 -2.31
C LEU A 72 -5.63 22.64 -3.56
N ASN A 73 -4.41 22.12 -3.43
CA ASN A 73 -3.58 21.79 -4.59
C ASN A 73 -3.78 20.35 -5.10
N GLY A 74 -4.37 19.48 -4.27
CA GLY A 74 -4.62 18.07 -4.53
C GLY A 74 -6.09 17.74 -4.79
N ALA A 75 -6.65 16.87 -3.95
CA ALA A 75 -7.99 16.30 -4.13
C ALA A 75 -9.15 17.33 -4.14
N MET A 76 -8.97 18.51 -3.52
CA MET A 76 -9.97 19.57 -3.48
C MET A 76 -9.75 20.67 -4.52
N LYS A 77 -8.74 20.54 -5.39
CA LYS A 77 -8.38 21.55 -6.38
C LYS A 77 -9.55 21.99 -7.24
N GLU A 78 -10.34 21.06 -7.77
CA GLU A 78 -11.44 21.37 -8.68
C GLU A 78 -12.68 21.97 -7.99
N ASN A 79 -12.69 22.09 -6.66
CA ASN A 79 -13.85 22.57 -5.89
C ASN A 79 -13.84 24.09 -5.65
N ALA A 80 -12.78 24.79 -6.05
CA ALA A 80 -12.67 26.24 -6.01
C ALA A 80 -11.85 26.75 -7.20
N SER A 81 -12.16 27.96 -7.69
CA SER A 81 -11.39 28.61 -8.75
C SER A 81 -9.95 28.88 -8.33
N GLU A 82 -9.05 29.08 -9.29
CA GLU A 82 -7.65 29.38 -9.00
C GLU A 82 -7.49 30.62 -8.11
N GLN A 83 -8.29 31.66 -8.34
CA GLN A 83 -8.30 32.87 -7.54
C GLN A 83 -8.80 32.59 -6.12
N GLU A 84 -9.91 31.86 -5.95
CA GLU A 84 -10.46 31.51 -4.63
C GLU A 84 -9.46 30.67 -3.81
N ARG A 85 -8.83 29.66 -4.45
CA ARG A 85 -7.79 28.84 -3.82
C ARG A 85 -6.59 29.67 -3.41
N PHE A 86 -6.12 30.56 -4.29
CA PHE A 86 -4.99 31.44 -3.99
C PHE A 86 -5.28 32.32 -2.77
N THR A 87 -6.48 32.91 -2.67
CA THR A 87 -6.88 33.71 -1.52
C THR A 87 -6.87 32.89 -0.22
N ILE A 88 -7.41 31.66 -0.24
CA ILE A 88 -7.37 30.78 0.93
C ILE A 88 -5.92 30.44 1.31
N ILE A 89 -5.10 30.01 0.35
CA ILE A 89 -3.70 29.61 0.58
C ILE A 89 -2.89 30.79 1.13
N GLN A 90 -3.09 32.00 0.60
CA GLN A 90 -2.40 33.19 1.10
C GLN A 90 -2.80 33.50 2.54
N TRP A 91 -4.10 33.48 2.86
CA TRP A 91 -4.58 33.65 4.23
C TRP A 91 -3.95 32.64 5.19
N VAL A 92 -3.85 31.37 4.76
CA VAL A 92 -3.22 30.34 5.58
C VAL A 92 -1.74 30.62 5.81
N ARG A 93 -0.99 30.98 4.76
CA ARG A 93 0.44 31.31 4.86
C ARG A 93 0.72 32.57 5.69
N ASP A 94 -0.24 33.49 5.74
CA ASP A 94 -0.17 34.71 6.56
C ASP A 94 -0.53 34.46 8.04
N GLY A 95 -0.73 33.21 8.46
CA GLY A 95 -0.97 32.83 9.87
C GLY A 95 -2.41 32.46 10.18
N ALA A 96 -3.30 32.47 9.20
CA ALA A 96 -4.71 32.07 9.28
C ALA A 96 -5.52 32.83 10.36
N ASP A 97 -5.25 34.11 10.57
CA ASP A 97 -5.93 34.89 11.62
C ASP A 97 -7.42 35.05 11.35
N GLN A 98 -8.24 35.17 12.42
CA GLN A 98 -9.69 35.25 12.31
C GLN A 98 -10.16 36.61 11.76
N ASP A 99 -9.45 37.70 12.04
CA ASP A 99 -9.80 39.02 11.53
C ASP A 99 -9.57 39.05 10.00
N ASP A 100 -8.40 38.57 9.57
CA ASP A 100 -8.05 38.42 8.16
C ASP A 100 -8.96 37.43 7.39
N PHE A 101 -9.53 36.44 8.09
CA PHE A 101 -10.44 35.45 7.49
C PHE A 101 -11.71 36.11 6.93
N VAL A 102 -12.24 37.11 7.63
CA VAL A 102 -13.42 37.89 7.21
C VAL A 102 -13.01 39.00 6.24
N ASP A 103 -11.95 39.74 6.55
CA ASP A 103 -11.52 40.89 5.75
C ASP A 103 -11.12 40.52 4.32
N ARG A 104 -10.52 39.34 4.14
CA ARG A 104 -10.13 38.82 2.81
C ARG A 104 -11.26 38.07 2.10
N GLY A 105 -12.44 37.96 2.73
CA GLY A 105 -13.59 37.24 2.20
C GLY A 105 -13.41 35.71 2.13
N VAL A 106 -12.47 35.16 2.91
CA VAL A 106 -12.20 33.71 2.94
C VAL A 106 -13.38 32.96 3.57
N ASP A 107 -14.01 33.56 4.58
CA ASP A 107 -15.27 33.12 5.17
C ASP A 107 -16.34 32.79 4.13
N LYS A 108 -16.58 33.71 3.19
CA LYS A 108 -17.55 33.56 2.12
C LYS A 108 -17.16 32.47 1.13
N ILE A 109 -15.86 32.32 0.84
CA ILE A 109 -15.39 31.26 -0.06
C ILE A 109 -15.62 29.89 0.58
N ILE A 110 -15.22 29.71 1.85
CA ILE A 110 -15.41 28.46 2.59
C ILE A 110 -16.89 28.12 2.72
N GLU A 111 -17.74 29.09 3.05
CA GLU A 111 -19.19 28.90 3.17
C GLU A 111 -19.83 28.46 1.84
N ASN A 112 -19.46 29.10 0.73
CA ASN A 112 -20.08 28.83 -0.57
C ASN A 112 -19.51 27.58 -1.28
N ARG A 113 -18.25 27.22 -1.04
CA ARG A 113 -17.56 26.14 -1.77
C ARG A 113 -17.36 24.88 -0.94
N CYS A 114 -17.06 25.02 0.35
CA CYS A 114 -16.62 23.91 1.17
C CYS A 114 -17.73 23.39 2.08
N VAL A 115 -18.49 24.29 2.73
CA VAL A 115 -19.53 23.90 3.71
C VAL A 115 -20.67 23.10 3.08
N MET A 116 -20.88 23.19 1.76
CA MET A 116 -21.86 22.35 1.06
C MET A 116 -21.66 20.85 1.32
N CYS A 117 -20.41 20.39 1.43
CA CYS A 117 -20.06 19.02 1.80
C CYS A 117 -19.53 18.94 3.24
N HIS A 118 -18.77 19.94 3.69
CA HIS A 118 -18.14 20.02 5.01
C HIS A 118 -19.02 20.72 6.05
N ASN A 119 -20.27 20.31 6.17
CA ASN A 119 -21.21 20.82 7.18
C ASN A 119 -21.24 19.92 8.44
N LYS A 120 -22.02 20.35 9.43
CA LYS A 120 -22.19 19.66 10.73
C LYS A 120 -22.81 18.25 10.62
N ASP A 121 -23.57 17.99 9.55
CA ASP A 121 -24.34 16.75 9.39
C ASP A 121 -23.58 15.71 8.54
N ALA A 122 -22.42 16.08 7.99
CA ALA A 122 -21.59 15.22 7.17
C ALA A 122 -20.63 14.36 8.01
N SER A 123 -20.27 13.19 7.50
CA SER A 123 -19.25 12.31 8.12
C SER A 123 -17.80 12.74 7.82
N ILE A 124 -17.60 13.99 7.42
CA ILE A 124 -16.31 14.62 7.10
C ILE A 124 -16.14 15.89 7.94
N PRO A 125 -14.94 16.46 8.07
CA PRO A 125 -14.69 17.58 8.98
C PRO A 125 -15.64 18.77 8.74
N ASN A 126 -16.25 19.29 9.81
CA ASN A 126 -17.16 20.43 9.72
C ASN A 126 -16.38 21.75 9.59
N LEU A 127 -16.29 22.29 8.39
CA LEU A 127 -15.57 23.53 8.11
C LEU A 127 -16.39 24.81 8.38
N SER A 128 -17.66 24.67 8.79
CA SER A 128 -18.43 25.82 9.32
C SER A 128 -17.97 26.25 10.71
N ASP A 129 -17.25 25.40 11.44
CA ASP A 129 -16.61 25.76 12.70
C ASP A 129 -15.17 26.24 12.44
N PHE A 130 -14.91 27.52 12.70
CA PHE A 130 -13.59 28.11 12.53
C PHE A 130 -12.50 27.39 13.33
N LYS A 131 -12.82 26.86 14.52
CA LYS A 131 -11.84 26.10 15.32
C LYS A 131 -11.42 24.83 14.61
N VAL A 132 -12.37 24.14 13.98
CA VAL A 132 -12.09 22.95 13.18
C VAL A 132 -11.27 23.35 11.97
N LEU A 133 -11.68 24.37 11.21
CA LEU A 133 -10.93 24.86 10.04
C LEU A 133 -9.48 25.24 10.41
N LYS A 134 -9.28 25.94 11.53
CA LYS A 134 -7.94 26.36 12.00
C LYS A 134 -7.01 25.17 12.23
N GLU A 135 -7.51 24.01 12.65
CA GLU A 135 -6.66 22.82 12.78
C GLU A 135 -6.07 22.35 11.44
N TYR A 136 -6.77 22.58 10.32
CA TYR A 136 -6.28 22.24 8.97
C TYR A 136 -5.29 23.28 8.41
N THR A 137 -5.13 24.42 9.08
CA THR A 137 -4.12 25.43 8.75
C THR A 137 -2.76 25.14 9.38
N LYS A 138 -2.65 24.06 10.15
CA LYS A 138 -1.37 23.59 10.69
C LYS A 138 -0.55 22.87 9.61
N GLU A 139 0.74 22.73 9.89
CA GLU A 139 1.67 21.97 9.06
C GLU A 139 1.10 20.59 8.72
N ASP A 140 1.21 20.20 7.45
CA ASP A 140 0.76 18.89 7.00
C ASP A 140 1.75 17.80 7.41
N GLU A 141 1.38 17.01 8.41
CA GLU A 141 2.19 15.88 8.89
C GLU A 141 1.86 14.55 8.21
N GLY A 142 0.99 14.54 7.19
CA GLY A 142 0.51 13.36 6.49
C GLY A 142 -0.32 12.43 7.39
N ALA A 143 -0.28 11.13 7.11
CA ALA A 143 -1.05 10.12 7.83
C ALA A 143 -0.85 10.18 9.36
N THR A 144 -1.94 10.26 10.12
CA THR A 144 -1.89 10.28 11.59
C THR A 144 -1.47 8.91 12.15
N PHE A 145 -0.87 8.90 13.35
CA PHE A 145 -0.51 7.66 14.05
C PHE A 145 -1.71 6.71 14.26
N SER A 146 -2.88 7.27 14.57
CA SER A 146 -4.11 6.49 14.76
C SER A 146 -4.57 5.84 13.45
N SER A 147 -4.58 6.60 12.35
CA SER A 147 -4.87 6.07 11.02
C SER A 147 -3.88 4.97 10.63
N LEU A 148 -2.58 5.25 10.79
CA LEU A 148 -1.52 4.32 10.41
C LEU A 148 -1.58 3.02 11.21
N THR A 149 -1.86 3.09 12.52
CA THR A 149 -2.06 1.91 13.37
C THR A 149 -3.27 1.10 12.93
N ARG A 150 -4.41 1.76 12.66
CA ARG A 150 -5.63 1.10 12.20
C ARG A 150 -5.43 0.38 10.88
N VAL A 151 -4.87 1.08 9.89
CA VAL A 151 -4.64 0.52 8.55
C VAL A 151 -3.62 -0.61 8.60
N SER A 152 -2.53 -0.45 9.36
CA SER A 152 -1.53 -1.50 9.60
C SER A 152 -2.17 -2.77 10.19
N HIS A 153 -3.05 -2.62 11.20
CA HIS A 153 -3.75 -3.74 11.82
C HIS A 153 -4.63 -4.49 10.81
N ILE A 154 -5.47 -3.76 10.06
CA ILE A 154 -6.38 -4.36 9.07
C ILE A 154 -5.60 -5.11 7.99
N HIS A 155 -4.51 -4.52 7.47
CA HIS A 155 -3.72 -5.11 6.40
C HIS A 155 -2.90 -6.32 6.87
N LEU A 156 -2.26 -6.25 8.04
CA LEU A 156 -1.52 -7.37 8.60
C LEU A 156 -2.37 -8.63 8.70
N PHE A 157 -3.58 -8.52 9.27
CA PHE A 157 -4.46 -9.67 9.43
C PHE A 157 -5.13 -10.06 8.12
N GLY A 158 -5.76 -9.11 7.42
CA GLY A 158 -6.53 -9.39 6.22
C GLY A 158 -5.69 -10.00 5.09
N ILE A 159 -4.55 -9.39 4.77
CA ILE A 159 -3.68 -9.84 3.69
C ILE A 159 -3.00 -11.17 4.03
N SER A 160 -2.65 -11.41 5.30
CA SER A 160 -2.10 -12.70 5.74
C SER A 160 -3.08 -13.86 5.50
N PHE A 161 -4.38 -13.66 5.77
CA PHE A 161 -5.39 -14.68 5.47
C PHE A 161 -5.53 -14.93 3.96
N ILE A 162 -5.53 -13.86 3.16
CA ILE A 162 -5.58 -14.00 1.69
C ILE A 162 -4.42 -14.86 1.19
N PHE A 163 -3.19 -14.51 1.56
CA PHE A 163 -2.01 -15.25 1.09
C PHE A 163 -1.88 -16.65 1.70
N MET A 164 -2.46 -16.89 2.89
CA MET A 164 -2.54 -18.24 3.44
C MET A 164 -3.37 -19.16 2.55
N PHE A 165 -4.56 -18.73 2.12
CA PHE A 165 -5.41 -19.56 1.26
C PHE A 165 -4.89 -19.65 -0.18
N VAL A 166 -4.40 -18.55 -0.76
CA VAL A 166 -3.76 -18.58 -2.08
C VAL A 166 -2.54 -19.50 -2.06
N GLY A 167 -1.68 -19.37 -1.04
CA GLY A 167 -0.49 -20.21 -0.85
C GLY A 167 -0.83 -21.68 -0.59
N LEU A 168 -1.90 -21.95 0.17
CA LEU A 168 -2.40 -23.31 0.40
C LEU A 168 -2.86 -23.95 -0.91
N ILE A 169 -3.68 -23.27 -1.70
CA ILE A 169 -4.12 -23.77 -3.02
C ILE A 169 -2.91 -24.04 -3.91
N PHE A 170 -2.01 -23.06 -4.01
CA PHE A 170 -0.81 -23.17 -4.82
C PHE A 170 0.16 -24.27 -4.34
N SER A 171 0.15 -24.63 -3.05
CA SER A 171 1.00 -25.71 -2.53
C SER A 171 0.72 -27.07 -3.19
N PHE A 172 -0.52 -27.29 -3.66
CA PHE A 172 -0.96 -28.47 -4.41
C PHE A 172 -0.53 -28.47 -5.88
N SER A 173 0.13 -27.41 -6.37
CA SER A 173 0.63 -27.35 -7.74
C SER A 173 1.69 -28.42 -8.02
N GLU A 174 1.81 -28.96 -9.22
CA GLU A 174 2.81 -30.00 -9.55
C GLU A 174 3.91 -29.47 -10.49
N THR A 175 3.63 -28.41 -11.25
CA THR A 175 4.54 -27.85 -12.26
C THR A 175 5.69 -27.04 -11.66
N SER A 176 5.59 -26.69 -10.37
CA SER A 176 6.58 -25.88 -9.65
C SER A 176 7.43 -26.74 -8.72
N THR A 177 8.76 -26.57 -8.77
CA THR A 177 9.67 -27.23 -7.81
C THR A 177 9.42 -26.73 -6.38
N ILE A 178 9.81 -27.54 -5.39
CA ILE A 178 9.67 -27.21 -3.96
C ILE A 178 10.32 -25.85 -3.64
N LYS A 179 11.48 -25.56 -4.21
CA LYS A 179 12.19 -24.29 -4.04
C LYS A 179 11.33 -23.09 -4.42
N TYR A 180 10.72 -23.09 -5.61
CA TYR A 180 9.86 -21.98 -6.05
C TYR A 180 8.56 -21.91 -5.28
N LYS A 181 8.01 -23.06 -4.89
CA LYS A 181 6.84 -23.08 -4.01
C LYS A 181 7.11 -22.36 -2.70
N CYS A 182 8.20 -22.70 -2.02
CA CYS A 182 8.57 -22.07 -0.76
C CYS A 182 8.82 -20.57 -0.93
N ILE A 183 9.49 -20.14 -2.01
CA ILE A 183 9.73 -18.73 -2.29
C ILE A 183 8.40 -18.00 -2.54
N ALA A 184 7.56 -18.48 -3.45
CA ALA A 184 6.30 -17.82 -3.79
C ALA A 184 5.29 -17.79 -2.63
N ILE A 185 5.30 -18.80 -1.77
CA ILE A 185 4.45 -18.82 -0.57
C ILE A 185 5.01 -17.90 0.52
N GLY A 186 6.33 -17.87 0.72
CA GLY A 186 6.96 -17.04 1.78
C GLY A 186 7.06 -15.56 1.43
N MET A 187 7.25 -15.24 0.15
CA MET A 187 7.50 -13.90 -0.35
C MET A 187 6.44 -12.86 0.07
N PRO A 188 5.12 -13.12 -0.06
CA PRO A 188 4.10 -12.16 0.33
C PRO A 188 4.15 -11.75 1.80
N TYR A 189 4.50 -12.66 2.71
CA TYR A 189 4.59 -12.34 4.13
C TYR A 189 5.75 -11.41 4.45
N VAL A 190 6.90 -11.65 3.81
CA VAL A 190 8.07 -10.77 3.94
C VAL A 190 7.73 -9.38 3.39
N PHE A 191 7.15 -9.33 2.18
CA PHE A 191 6.81 -8.06 1.56
C PHE A 191 5.65 -7.34 2.26
N LEU A 192 4.70 -8.03 2.86
CA LEU A 192 3.66 -7.42 3.69
C LEU A 192 4.26 -6.69 4.91
N LEU A 193 5.22 -7.33 5.59
CA LEU A 193 5.91 -6.70 6.70
C LEU A 193 6.71 -5.48 6.23
N VAL A 194 7.43 -5.61 5.11
CA VAL A 194 8.20 -4.51 4.53
C VAL A 194 7.30 -3.36 4.09
N ASP A 195 6.15 -3.64 3.47
CA ASP A 195 5.17 -2.64 3.02
C ASP A 195 4.64 -1.84 4.20
N ILE A 196 4.17 -2.52 5.24
CA ILE A 196 3.63 -1.83 6.42
C ILE A 196 4.72 -1.03 7.12
N LEU A 197 5.92 -1.60 7.32
CA LEU A 197 7.06 -0.87 7.86
C LEU A 197 7.41 0.35 7.01
N SER A 198 7.30 0.26 5.69
CA SER A 198 7.63 1.35 4.79
C SER A 198 6.71 2.55 4.94
N TRP A 199 5.43 2.37 5.28
CA TRP A 199 4.52 3.49 5.58
C TRP A 199 4.97 4.26 6.83
N TRP A 200 5.34 3.52 7.88
CA TRP A 200 5.87 4.09 9.13
C TRP A 200 7.21 4.81 8.91
N LEU A 201 8.09 4.23 8.09
CA LEU A 201 9.37 4.84 7.75
C LEU A 201 9.18 6.08 6.86
N THR A 202 8.25 6.05 5.91
CA THR A 202 7.94 7.18 5.03
C THR A 202 7.45 8.38 5.83
N LYS A 203 6.68 8.15 6.90
CA LYS A 203 6.29 9.20 7.84
C LYS A 203 7.48 9.91 8.51
N LEU A 204 8.61 9.23 8.67
CA LEU A 204 9.84 9.81 9.25
C LEU A 204 10.74 10.44 8.19
N ASP A 205 10.86 9.80 7.02
CA ASP A 205 11.71 10.26 5.94
C ASP A 205 11.09 9.88 4.57
N PRO A 206 10.87 10.85 3.67
CA PRO A 206 10.18 10.62 2.40
C PRO A 206 10.89 9.62 1.47
N ILE A 207 12.19 9.37 1.64
CA ILE A 207 12.93 8.44 0.78
C ILE A 207 12.38 7.00 0.83
N PHE A 208 11.72 6.62 1.93
CA PHE A 208 11.14 5.29 2.09
C PHE A 208 9.86 5.07 1.28
N ALA A 209 9.31 6.10 0.63
CA ALA A 209 8.16 5.95 -0.28
C ALA A 209 8.45 4.94 -1.41
N TRP A 210 9.70 4.84 -1.86
CA TRP A 210 10.12 3.82 -2.84
C TRP A 210 9.96 2.40 -2.31
N LEU A 211 10.15 2.18 -1.01
CA LEU A 211 10.04 0.87 -0.39
C LEU A 211 8.58 0.37 -0.43
N VAL A 212 7.61 1.28 -0.35
CA VAL A 212 6.16 1.00 -0.53
C VAL A 212 5.90 0.39 -1.90
N ILE A 213 6.40 1.04 -2.95
CA ILE A 213 6.20 0.60 -4.34
C ILE A 213 6.85 -0.77 -4.58
N VAL A 214 8.09 -0.94 -4.13
CA VAL A 214 8.82 -2.20 -4.27
C VAL A 214 8.11 -3.33 -3.51
N ALA A 215 7.58 -3.04 -2.31
CA ALA A 215 6.93 -4.05 -1.51
C ALA A 215 5.56 -4.47 -2.06
N GLY A 216 4.74 -3.49 -2.45
CA GLY A 216 3.48 -3.74 -3.16
C GLY A 216 3.69 -4.54 -4.45
N GLY A 217 4.69 -4.15 -5.26
CA GLY A 217 5.06 -4.87 -6.49
C GLY A 217 5.52 -6.30 -6.24
N GLY A 218 6.33 -6.53 -5.19
CA GLY A 218 6.76 -7.87 -4.78
C GLY A 218 5.58 -8.79 -4.43
N MET A 219 4.62 -8.28 -3.65
CA MET A 219 3.38 -9.00 -3.36
C MET A 219 2.56 -9.29 -4.62
N ALA A 220 2.45 -8.32 -5.53
CA ALA A 220 1.72 -8.44 -6.79
C ALA A 220 2.26 -9.57 -7.67
N VAL A 221 3.59 -9.61 -7.85
CA VAL A 221 4.27 -10.64 -8.64
C VAL A 221 4.05 -12.02 -8.03
N SER A 222 4.18 -12.13 -6.71
CA SER A 222 3.98 -13.40 -6.01
C SER A 222 2.54 -13.89 -6.12
N PHE A 223 1.57 -13.00 -5.96
CA PHE A 223 0.15 -13.29 -6.15
C PHE A 223 -0.14 -13.76 -7.58
N ALA A 224 0.30 -12.99 -8.58
CA ALA A 224 0.08 -13.30 -9.99
C ALA A 224 0.66 -14.67 -10.36
N PHE A 225 1.87 -14.97 -9.93
CA PHE A 225 2.49 -16.27 -10.16
C PHE A 225 1.69 -17.43 -9.56
N MET A 226 1.34 -17.35 -8.27
CA MET A 226 0.57 -18.40 -7.59
C MET A 226 -0.83 -18.56 -8.20
N TRP A 227 -1.48 -17.45 -8.54
CA TRP A 227 -2.80 -17.43 -9.17
C TRP A 227 -2.77 -18.09 -10.55
N THR A 228 -1.85 -17.66 -11.43
CA THR A 228 -1.77 -18.15 -12.80
C THR A 228 -1.46 -19.64 -12.83
N VAL A 229 -0.49 -20.11 -12.03
CA VAL A 229 -0.15 -21.53 -11.98
C VAL A 229 -1.32 -22.35 -11.46
N SER A 230 -1.99 -21.89 -10.39
CA SER A 230 -3.08 -22.64 -9.78
C SER A 230 -4.28 -22.78 -10.73
N VAL A 231 -4.70 -21.68 -11.37
CA VAL A 231 -5.80 -21.69 -12.33
C VAL A 231 -5.45 -22.51 -13.57
N ALA A 232 -4.23 -22.34 -14.11
CA ALA A 232 -3.78 -23.10 -15.26
C ALA A 232 -3.78 -24.60 -14.94
N GLU A 233 -3.18 -25.04 -13.84
CA GLU A 233 -3.14 -26.46 -13.41
C GLU A 233 -4.51 -27.11 -13.24
N MET A 234 -5.50 -26.37 -12.74
CA MET A 234 -6.84 -26.92 -12.56
C MET A 234 -7.56 -27.17 -13.90
N TRP A 235 -7.37 -26.30 -14.90
CA TRP A 235 -8.24 -26.24 -16.09
C TRP A 235 -7.56 -26.48 -17.43
N LEU A 236 -6.27 -26.16 -17.57
CA LEU A 236 -5.54 -26.21 -18.84
C LEU A 236 -4.65 -27.44 -18.99
N PHE A 237 -4.33 -28.14 -17.90
CA PHE A 237 -3.46 -29.32 -17.96
C PHE A 237 -4.27 -30.62 -17.98
N GLU A 238 -3.91 -31.51 -18.90
CA GLU A 238 -4.47 -32.86 -18.98
C GLU A 238 -4.00 -33.72 -17.80
N ARG A 239 -4.77 -34.77 -17.48
CA ARG A 239 -4.56 -35.63 -16.30
C ARG A 239 -3.18 -36.30 -16.25
N VAL A 240 -2.45 -36.35 -17.36
CA VAL A 240 -1.06 -36.84 -17.43
C VAL A 240 -0.23 -35.89 -18.28
N PHE A 241 0.90 -35.46 -17.73
CA PHE A 241 1.80 -34.48 -18.35
C PHE A 241 2.69 -35.16 -19.40
N LEU A 242 2.12 -35.86 -20.40
CA LEU A 242 2.92 -36.63 -21.37
C LEU A 242 3.34 -35.74 -22.56
N GLY A 243 4.60 -35.87 -22.98
CA GLY A 243 5.08 -35.41 -24.27
C GLY A 243 4.51 -36.27 -25.41
N ALA A 244 4.75 -35.87 -26.65
CA ALA A 244 4.37 -36.67 -27.83
C ALA A 244 5.05 -38.07 -27.85
N ASP A 245 6.07 -38.25 -27.01
CA ASP A 245 6.87 -39.45 -26.77
C ASP A 245 6.39 -40.29 -25.56
N GLY A 246 5.34 -39.86 -24.85
CA GLY A 246 4.87 -40.56 -23.65
C GLY A 246 5.75 -40.36 -22.40
N GLN A 247 6.69 -39.41 -22.42
CA GLN A 247 7.49 -39.04 -21.24
C GLN A 247 6.85 -37.87 -20.49
N PRO A 248 7.00 -37.76 -19.15
CA PRO A 248 6.59 -36.56 -18.41
C PRO A 248 7.28 -35.31 -18.99
N ARG A 249 6.54 -34.29 -19.45
CA ARG A 249 7.16 -33.04 -19.93
C ARG A 249 7.91 -32.38 -18.77
N PRO A 250 9.05 -31.70 -19.04
CA PRO A 250 9.83 -31.04 -18.00
C PRO A 250 8.98 -30.03 -17.22
N GLN A 251 9.18 -29.99 -15.89
CA GLN A 251 8.51 -29.02 -15.02
C GLN A 251 8.79 -27.61 -15.51
N TRP A 252 7.75 -26.77 -15.62
CA TRP A 252 7.88 -25.41 -16.17
C TRP A 252 8.95 -24.58 -15.45
N SER A 253 9.11 -24.81 -14.14
CA SER A 253 10.17 -24.23 -13.31
C SER A 253 11.60 -24.47 -13.85
N THR A 254 11.88 -25.57 -14.54
CA THR A 254 13.21 -25.83 -15.14
C THR A 254 13.49 -24.93 -16.35
N ILE A 255 12.45 -24.64 -17.14
CA ILE A 255 12.52 -23.70 -18.27
C ILE A 255 12.68 -22.27 -17.75
N VAL A 256 11.95 -21.92 -16.69
CA VAL A 256 12.04 -20.62 -16.03
C VAL A 256 13.40 -20.46 -15.34
N GLU A 257 13.93 -21.48 -14.67
CA GLU A 257 15.28 -21.46 -14.08
C GLU A 257 16.36 -21.21 -15.12
N ALA A 258 16.30 -21.92 -16.24
CA ALA A 258 17.26 -21.75 -17.32
C ALA A 258 17.22 -20.31 -17.86
N LYS A 259 16.01 -19.76 -18.10
CA LYS A 259 15.84 -18.37 -18.54
C LYS A 259 16.26 -17.35 -17.47
N PHE A 260 15.87 -17.54 -16.21
CA PHE A 260 16.22 -16.66 -15.09
C PHE A 260 17.73 -16.58 -14.89
N LYS A 261 18.42 -17.72 -15.01
CA LYS A 261 19.88 -17.78 -14.97
C LYS A 261 20.51 -17.10 -16.20
N GLN A 262 19.93 -17.32 -17.39
CA GLN A 262 20.38 -16.70 -18.64
C GLN A 262 20.28 -15.17 -18.63
N ILE A 263 19.23 -14.61 -18.01
CA ILE A 263 19.06 -13.14 -17.89
C ILE A 263 19.79 -12.54 -16.67
N GLY A 264 20.61 -13.31 -15.96
CA GLY A 264 21.38 -12.82 -14.81
C GLY A 264 20.56 -12.59 -13.54
N GLY A 265 19.40 -13.22 -13.41
CA GLY A 265 18.48 -13.04 -12.28
C GLY A 265 19.11 -13.35 -10.91
N GLU A 266 20.08 -14.25 -10.84
CA GLU A 266 20.82 -14.54 -9.59
C GLU A 266 21.66 -13.36 -9.11
N ALA A 267 22.30 -12.63 -10.04
CA ALA A 267 23.06 -11.43 -9.72
C ALA A 267 22.12 -10.30 -9.27
N ALA A 268 20.98 -10.14 -9.94
CA ALA A 268 19.95 -9.19 -9.56
C ALA A 268 19.39 -9.49 -8.15
N ALA A 269 19.11 -10.76 -7.85
CA ALA A 269 18.65 -11.19 -6.53
C ALA A 269 19.67 -10.89 -5.42
N LYS A 270 20.96 -11.16 -5.65
CA LYS A 270 22.02 -10.80 -4.70
C LYS A 270 22.09 -9.30 -4.45
N LYS A 271 22.07 -8.50 -5.52
CA LYS A 271 22.10 -7.04 -5.44
C LYS A 271 20.88 -6.48 -4.69
N PHE A 272 19.71 -7.08 -4.91
CA PHE A 272 18.50 -6.74 -4.18
C PHE A 272 18.63 -7.01 -2.67
N VAL A 273 19.19 -8.15 -2.28
CA VAL A 273 19.45 -8.47 -0.87
C VAL A 273 20.45 -7.49 -0.24
N GLU A 274 21.49 -7.08 -0.95
CA GLU A 274 22.44 -6.07 -0.46
C GLU A 274 21.76 -4.71 -0.27
N LEU A 275 20.92 -4.28 -1.21
CA LEU A 275 20.14 -3.05 -1.11
C LEU A 275 19.20 -3.09 0.11
N LEU A 276 18.51 -4.21 0.35
CA LEU A 276 17.67 -4.38 1.54
C LEU A 276 18.47 -4.25 2.85
N LYS A 277 19.69 -4.80 2.91
CA LYS A 277 20.56 -4.64 4.08
C LYS A 277 20.94 -3.17 4.30
N GLN A 278 21.33 -2.47 3.24
CA GLN A 278 21.69 -1.05 3.31
C GLN A 278 20.51 -0.19 3.75
N ALA A 279 19.33 -0.42 3.14
CA ALA A 279 18.10 0.25 3.52
C ALA A 279 17.74 -0.02 5.00
N GLY A 280 17.94 -1.25 5.48
CA GLY A 280 17.72 -1.62 6.88
C GLY A 280 18.64 -0.88 7.86
N VAL A 281 19.94 -0.75 7.53
CA VAL A 281 20.90 0.02 8.34
C VAL A 281 20.52 1.50 8.38
N TYR A 282 20.15 2.08 7.23
CA TYR A 282 19.71 3.46 7.14
C TYR A 282 18.41 3.71 7.94
N ALA A 283 17.42 2.83 7.79
CA ALA A 283 16.18 2.86 8.56
C ALA A 283 16.42 2.80 10.07
N TRP A 284 17.33 1.94 10.51
CA TRP A 284 17.70 1.84 11.93
C TRP A 284 18.32 3.14 12.46
N SER A 285 19.25 3.74 11.69
CA SER A 285 19.82 5.04 12.05
C SER A 285 18.76 6.14 12.15
N LYS A 286 17.82 6.20 11.19
CA LYS A 286 16.73 7.18 11.22
C LYS A 286 15.80 6.97 12.40
N PHE A 287 15.42 5.72 12.66
CA PHE A 287 14.63 5.37 13.84
C PHE A 287 15.31 5.82 15.14
N GLN A 288 16.62 5.61 15.30
CA GLN A 288 17.36 6.08 16.47
C GLN A 288 17.36 7.61 16.61
N SER A 289 17.53 8.34 15.49
CA SER A 289 17.65 9.80 15.51
C SER A 289 16.32 10.55 15.67
N GLN A 290 15.23 10.03 15.10
CA GLN A 290 13.95 10.73 15.01
C GLN A 290 12.81 9.96 15.69
N GLY A 291 12.73 8.64 15.49
CA GLY A 291 11.67 7.80 16.05
C GLY A 291 11.79 7.59 17.56
N LEU A 292 12.99 7.27 18.06
CA LEU A 292 13.23 7.00 19.47
C LEU A 292 13.00 8.21 20.38
N PRO A 293 13.45 9.44 20.04
CA PRO A 293 13.10 10.63 20.81
C PRO A 293 11.60 10.90 20.85
N PHE A 294 10.89 10.73 19.73
CA PHE A 294 9.44 10.89 19.68
C PHE A 294 8.73 9.91 20.60
N LEU A 295 9.12 8.62 20.58
CA LEU A 295 8.54 7.62 21.47
C LEU A 295 8.82 7.92 22.95
N LYS A 296 10.00 8.46 23.27
CA LYS A 296 10.33 8.91 24.63
C LYS A 296 9.46 10.09 25.05
N ASP A 297 9.25 11.08 24.19
CA ASP A 297 8.38 12.23 24.47
C ASP A 297 6.92 11.80 24.65
N LEU A 298 6.42 10.90 23.79
CA LEU A 298 5.08 10.33 23.89
C LEU A 298 4.90 9.54 25.19
N TYR A 299 5.88 8.71 25.55
CA TYR A 299 5.88 7.98 26.82
C TYR A 299 5.83 8.93 28.01
N VAL A 300 6.62 10.01 27.99
CA VAL A 300 6.59 11.03 29.04
C VAL A 300 5.23 11.71 29.10
N LYS A 301 4.65 12.11 27.97
CA LYS A 301 3.33 12.77 27.92
C LYS A 301 2.17 11.88 28.35
N ILE A 302 2.25 10.57 28.14
CA ILE A 302 1.20 9.63 28.54
C ILE A 302 1.39 9.22 30.01
N VAL A 303 2.61 8.88 30.43
CA VAL A 303 2.86 8.27 31.74
C VAL A 303 3.10 9.31 32.85
N LYS A 304 3.64 10.50 32.54
CA LYS A 304 3.84 11.57 33.54
C LYS A 304 2.70 12.58 33.62
N LYS A 305 1.67 12.49 32.76
CA LYS A 305 0.48 13.36 32.87
C LYS A 305 -0.49 12.90 33.96
N ASP A 306 -0.32 11.67 34.45
CA ASP A 306 -1.10 11.06 35.55
C ASP A 306 -0.37 11.06 36.91
N LYS A 307 0.64 11.93 37.09
CA LYS A 307 1.27 12.23 38.39
C LYS A 307 1.30 13.73 38.63
#